data_AF-A0A852Q367-F1
#
_entry.id   AF-A0A852Q367-F1
#
_cell.length_a   1.000
_cell.length_b   1.000
_cell.length_c   1.000
_cell.angle_alpha   90.00
_cell.angle_beta   90.00
_cell.angle_gamma   90.00
#
_symmetry.space_group_name_H-M   'P 1'
#
loop_
_entity.id
_entity.type
_entity.pdbx_description
1 polymer ?
#
loop_
_entity_poly.entity_id
_entity_poly.type
_entity_poly.pdbx_seq_one_letter_code
_entity_poly.pdbx_strand_id
1 'polypeptide(L)'
;MNKFKITVTTTLLGLSLMSLSTYSYELTLEQSNIQVAMSGRVKQAALEMGAGNYSKAIEYAEPVANAPIKEFNQHVIAGAQAVLGHSYLAKKNRKKAILWFQKSCKNGFSNGCKMLEEIKR
;
A
#
# COMPACT_ATOMS: atom_id res chain seq x y z
N MET A 1 -51.20 41.88 -4.84
CA MET A 1 -49.93 41.67 -5.58
C MET A 1 -48.80 41.57 -4.57
N ASN A 2 -47.74 40.77 -4.66
CA ASN A 2 -47.37 39.61 -5.45
C ASN A 2 -46.20 38.94 -4.68
N LYS A 3 -46.07 37.61 -4.76
CA LYS A 3 -45.11 36.81 -3.97
C LYS A 3 -43.66 37.11 -4.38
N PHE A 4 -42.81 37.56 -3.46
CA PHE A 4 -41.36 37.40 -3.59
C PHE A 4 -40.95 36.10 -2.89
N LYS A 5 -40.82 35.03 -3.67
CA LYS A 5 -40.17 33.78 -3.21
C LYS A 5 -38.66 34.02 -3.24
N ILE A 6 -38.05 34.22 -2.07
CA ILE A 6 -36.60 34.12 -1.92
C ILE A 6 -36.30 32.64 -1.74
N THR A 7 -35.83 31.99 -2.80
CA THR A 7 -35.24 30.65 -2.72
C THR A 7 -33.89 30.79 -2.03
N VAL A 8 -33.83 30.46 -0.74
CA VAL A 8 -32.57 30.34 0.00
C VAL A 8 -31.93 29.01 -0.40
N THR A 9 -30.93 29.06 -1.29
CA THR A 9 -30.05 27.93 -1.56
C THR A 9 -29.23 27.64 -0.30
N THR A 10 -29.61 26.58 0.40
CA THR A 10 -29.07 26.10 1.68
C THR A 10 -27.65 25.53 1.58
N THR A 11 -26.81 26.00 0.66
CA THR A 11 -25.49 25.38 0.38
C THR A 11 -24.28 26.17 0.86
N LEU A 12 -24.41 27.38 1.41
CA LEU A 12 -23.22 28.23 1.71
C LEU A 12 -23.05 28.70 3.16
N LEU A 13 -23.79 28.14 4.13
CA LEU A 13 -23.66 28.50 5.57
C LEU A 13 -23.22 27.33 6.47
N GLY A 14 -22.72 26.24 5.88
CA GLY A 14 -22.06 25.13 6.60
C GLY A 14 -20.53 25.19 6.59
N LEU A 15 -19.93 26.30 6.14
CA LEU A 15 -18.49 26.42 5.87
C LEU A 15 -17.67 27.14 6.95
N SER A 16 -18.24 27.46 8.13
CA SER A 16 -17.50 28.28 9.11
C SER A 16 -17.00 27.60 10.39
N LEU A 17 -17.31 26.33 10.73
CA LEU A 17 -16.92 25.81 12.06
C LEU A 17 -16.67 24.29 12.16
N MET A 18 -16.35 23.58 11.07
CA MET A 18 -15.61 22.33 11.21
C MET A 18 -14.13 22.67 11.23
N SER A 19 -13.60 22.79 12.44
CA SER A 19 -12.18 22.92 12.73
C SER A 19 -11.31 22.07 11.80
N LEU A 20 -10.27 22.67 11.24
CA LEU A 20 -9.18 22.03 10.50
C LEU A 20 -8.43 20.92 11.28
N SER A 21 -8.93 20.44 12.42
CA SER A 21 -8.16 19.66 13.39
C SER A 21 -8.26 18.14 13.28
N THR A 22 -9.28 17.52 12.68
CA THR A 22 -9.29 16.04 12.55
C THR A 22 -10.25 15.57 11.45
N TYR A 23 -9.84 15.57 10.18
CA TYR A 23 -10.39 14.58 9.25
C TYR A 23 -9.69 13.26 9.57
N SER A 24 -10.13 12.57 10.62
CA SER A 24 -9.70 11.20 10.87
C SER A 24 -10.29 10.34 9.76
N TYR A 25 -9.45 9.92 8.80
CA TYR A 25 -9.84 8.92 7.81
C TYR A 25 -10.17 7.62 8.55
N GLU A 26 -11.45 7.41 8.89
CA GLU A 26 -11.89 6.16 9.50
C GLU A 26 -11.78 5.04 8.47
N LEU A 27 -11.03 3.98 8.84
CA LEU A 27 -10.93 2.77 8.04
C LEU A 27 -12.29 2.08 8.01
N THR A 28 -12.85 1.85 6.83
CA THR A 28 -14.11 1.10 6.73
C THR A 28 -13.89 -0.38 7.02
N LEU A 29 -14.94 -1.11 7.42
CA LEU A 29 -14.89 -2.56 7.61
C LEU A 29 -14.39 -3.28 6.34
N GLU A 30 -14.82 -2.82 5.16
CA GLU A 30 -14.37 -3.35 3.88
C GLU A 30 -12.87 -3.15 3.68
N GLN A 31 -12.36 -1.94 3.93
CA GLN A 31 -10.92 -1.64 3.83
C GLN A 31 -10.10 -2.46 4.83
N SER A 32 -10.62 -2.65 6.05
CA SER A 32 -10.01 -3.52 7.06
C SER A 32 -9.91 -4.97 6.57
N ASN A 33 -11.00 -5.53 6.04
CA ASN A 33 -11.02 -6.89 5.50
C ASN A 33 -10.04 -7.07 4.33
N ILE A 34 -9.96 -6.08 3.44
CA ILE A 34 -8.98 -6.06 2.35
C ILE A 34 -7.55 -6.04 2.91
N GLN A 35 -7.27 -5.18 3.89
CA GLN A 35 -5.94 -5.05 4.48
C GLN A 35 -5.51 -6.35 5.19
N VAL A 36 -6.44 -7.02 5.90
CA VAL A 36 -6.21 -8.32 6.54
C VAL A 36 -5.91 -9.40 5.49
N ALA A 37 -6.70 -9.49 4.42
CA ALA A 37 -6.48 -10.46 3.35
C ALA A 37 -5.11 -10.24 2.66
N MET A 38 -4.77 -8.98 2.34
CA MET A 38 -3.46 -8.63 1.78
C MET A 38 -2.33 -9.01 2.74
N SER A 39 -2.46 -8.70 4.02
CA SER A 39 -1.45 -9.00 5.04
C SER A 39 -1.26 -10.51 5.21
N GLY A 40 -2.35 -11.30 5.17
CA GLY A 40 -2.28 -12.76 5.19
C GLY A 40 -1.47 -13.33 4.03
N ARG A 41 -1.66 -12.79 2.82
CA ARG A 41 -0.86 -13.19 1.65
C ARG A 41 0.61 -12.80 1.78
N VAL A 42 0.92 -11.60 2.26
CA VAL A 42 2.31 -11.17 2.49
C VAL A 42 2.99 -12.03 3.56
N LYS A 43 2.27 -12.38 4.62
CA LYS A 43 2.77 -13.31 5.64
C LYS A 43 3.09 -14.67 5.03
N GLN A 44 2.19 -15.24 4.21
CA GLN A 44 2.45 -16.50 3.52
C GLN A 44 3.66 -16.38 2.58
N ALA A 45 3.76 -15.28 1.83
CA ALA A 45 4.90 -15.03 0.96
C ALA A 45 6.23 -14.99 1.72
N ALA A 46 6.26 -14.33 2.89
CA ALA A 46 7.43 -14.25 3.75
C ALA A 46 7.82 -15.63 4.34
N LEU A 47 6.83 -16.44 4.73
CA LEU A 47 7.07 -17.82 5.20
C LEU A 47 7.68 -18.69 4.11
N GLU A 48 7.11 -18.67 2.91
CA GLU A 48 7.64 -19.41 1.76
C GLU A 48 9.04 -18.93 1.38
N MET A 49 9.29 -17.62 1.44
CA MET A 49 10.61 -17.03 1.20
C MET A 49 11.63 -17.52 2.24
N GLY A 50 11.27 -17.51 3.53
CA GLY A 50 12.12 -18.02 4.61
C GLY A 50 12.40 -19.52 4.51
N ALA A 51 11.46 -20.29 3.95
CA ALA A 51 11.63 -21.71 3.65
C ALA A 51 12.45 -21.97 2.36
N GLY A 52 12.86 -20.93 1.63
CA GLY A 52 13.58 -21.05 0.36
C GLY A 52 12.68 -21.35 -0.85
N ASN A 53 11.36 -21.38 -0.67
CA ASN A 53 10.36 -21.60 -1.71
C ASN A 53 10.06 -20.30 -2.48
N TYR A 54 11.10 -19.70 -3.09
CA TYR A 54 11.00 -18.38 -3.69
C TYR A 54 9.96 -18.26 -4.82
N SER A 55 9.63 -19.35 -5.52
CA SER A 55 8.55 -19.34 -6.52
C SER A 55 7.17 -19.14 -5.88
N LYS A 56 6.88 -19.84 -4.77
CA LYS A 56 5.63 -19.64 -4.02
C LYS A 56 5.60 -18.29 -3.31
N ALA A 57 6.74 -17.83 -2.79
CA ALA A 57 6.85 -16.49 -2.23
C ALA A 57 6.42 -15.41 -3.24
N ILE A 58 6.88 -15.54 -4.50
CA ILE A 58 6.48 -14.65 -5.59
C ILE A 58 4.98 -14.78 -5.88
N GLU A 59 4.45 -15.98 -6.00
CA GLU A 59 3.02 -16.24 -6.24
C GLU A 59 2.10 -15.56 -5.22
N TYR A 60 2.46 -15.62 -3.93
CA TYR A 60 1.67 -14.97 -2.88
C TYR A 60 1.84 -13.45 -2.86
N ALA A 61 3.05 -12.93 -3.08
CA ALA A 61 3.35 -11.50 -2.98
C ALA A 61 2.93 -10.69 -4.21
N GLU A 62 3.03 -11.24 -5.42
CA GLU A 62 2.86 -10.51 -6.68
C GLU A 62 1.53 -9.74 -6.82
N PRO A 63 0.36 -10.33 -6.56
CA PRO A 63 -0.90 -9.59 -6.65
C PRO A 63 -1.05 -8.53 -5.56
N VAL A 64 -0.46 -8.72 -4.37
CA VAL A 64 -0.47 -7.67 -3.32
C VAL A 64 0.45 -6.52 -3.74
N ALA A 65 1.65 -6.83 -4.22
CA ALA A 65 2.65 -5.85 -4.63
C ALA A 65 2.23 -4.97 -5.82
N ASN A 66 1.31 -5.47 -6.64
CA ASN A 66 0.75 -4.78 -7.80
C ASN A 66 -0.63 -4.16 -7.55
N ALA A 67 -1.20 -4.30 -6.35
CA ALA A 67 -2.48 -3.70 -6.02
C ALA A 67 -2.41 -2.16 -6.08
N PRO A 68 -3.54 -1.47 -6.35
CA PRO A 68 -3.59 -0.02 -6.28
C PRO A 68 -3.18 0.49 -4.89
N ILE A 69 -2.25 1.44 -4.86
CA ILE A 69 -1.78 2.05 -3.63
C ILE A 69 -2.80 3.07 -3.15
N LYS A 70 -3.22 2.90 -1.89
CA LYS A 70 -4.08 3.77 -1.10
C LYS A 70 -3.40 3.99 0.25
N GLU A 71 -3.78 5.05 0.95
CA GLU A 71 -3.19 5.38 2.25
C GLU A 71 -3.23 4.19 3.22
N PHE A 72 -4.38 3.51 3.33
CA PHE A 72 -4.55 2.39 4.25
C PHE A 72 -3.76 1.13 3.89
N ASN A 73 -3.37 0.91 2.62
CA ASN A 73 -2.73 -0.35 2.20
C ASN A 73 -1.26 -0.19 1.76
N GLN A 74 -0.75 1.05 1.71
CA GLN A 74 0.58 1.36 1.21
C GLN A 74 1.67 0.53 1.90
N HIS A 75 1.63 0.43 3.24
CA HIS A 75 2.64 -0.32 4.00
C HIS A 75 2.64 -1.81 3.63
N VAL A 76 1.48 -2.43 3.49
CA VAL A 76 1.34 -3.85 3.12
C VAL A 76 1.86 -4.09 1.70
N ILE A 77 1.54 -3.21 0.76
CA ILE A 77 2.04 -3.26 -0.62
C ILE A 77 3.56 -3.11 -0.65
N ALA A 78 4.12 -2.16 0.09
CA ALA A 78 5.54 -1.91 0.13
C ALA A 78 6.31 -3.10 0.72
N GLY A 79 5.75 -3.78 1.74
CA GLY A 79 6.26 -5.04 2.27
C GLY A 79 6.22 -6.17 1.25
N ALA A 80 5.12 -6.34 0.52
CA ALA A 80 5.02 -7.34 -0.56
C ALA A 80 6.08 -7.11 -1.66
N GLN A 81 6.32 -5.85 -2.02
CA GLN A 81 7.36 -5.46 -2.98
C GLN A 81 8.77 -5.81 -2.47
N ALA A 82 9.04 -5.68 -1.16
CA ALA A 82 10.31 -6.13 -0.59
C ALA A 82 10.47 -7.65 -0.68
N VAL A 83 9.42 -8.42 -0.38
CA VAL A 83 9.43 -9.89 -0.53
C VAL A 83 9.75 -10.31 -1.96
N LEU A 84 9.17 -9.63 -2.96
CA LEU A 84 9.52 -9.87 -4.36
C LEU A 84 10.99 -9.53 -4.65
N GLY A 85 11.49 -8.41 -4.13
CA GLY A 85 12.90 -8.02 -4.25
C GLY A 85 13.84 -9.13 -3.77
N HIS A 86 13.63 -9.61 -2.55
CA HIS A 86 14.40 -10.70 -1.95
C HIS A 86 14.28 -12.00 -2.72
N SER A 87 13.06 -12.38 -3.11
CA SER A 87 12.81 -13.63 -3.82
C SER A 87 13.48 -13.65 -5.20
N TYR A 88 13.42 -12.53 -5.95
CA TYR A 88 14.11 -12.42 -7.23
C TYR A 88 15.63 -12.35 -7.07
N LEU A 89 16.13 -11.73 -5.99
CA LEU A 89 17.56 -11.73 -5.67
C LEU A 89 18.07 -13.15 -5.41
N ALA A 90 17.37 -13.93 -4.59
CA ALA A 90 17.69 -15.32 -4.30
C ALA A 90 17.66 -16.21 -5.56
N LYS A 91 16.74 -15.93 -6.49
CA LYS A 91 16.69 -16.56 -7.82
C LYS A 91 17.73 -16.00 -8.82
N LYS A 92 18.73 -15.24 -8.35
CA LYS A 92 19.79 -14.61 -9.16
C LYS A 92 19.28 -13.67 -10.26
N ASN A 93 18.05 -13.17 -10.14
CA ASN A 93 17.48 -12.18 -11.06
C ASN A 93 17.64 -10.76 -10.50
N ARG A 94 18.88 -10.27 -10.55
CA ARG A 94 19.26 -8.95 -10.01
C ARG A 94 18.44 -7.80 -10.60
N LYS A 95 18.13 -7.84 -11.91
CA LYS A 95 17.34 -6.78 -12.58
C LYS A 95 15.94 -6.66 -11.97
N LYS A 96 15.23 -7.78 -11.80
CA LYS A 96 13.91 -7.77 -11.16
C LYS A 96 14.00 -7.41 -9.68
N ALA A 97 15.01 -7.90 -8.96
CA ALA A 97 15.21 -7.55 -7.57
C ALA A 97 15.34 -6.02 -7.36
N ILE A 98 16.19 -5.37 -8.16
CA ILE A 98 16.37 -3.91 -8.15
C ILE A 98 15.04 -3.19 -8.38
N LEU A 99 14.27 -3.60 -9.40
CA LEU A 99 12.98 -3.00 -9.71
C LEU A 99 12.01 -3.05 -8.51
N TRP A 100 11.96 -4.19 -7.83
CA TRP A 100 11.06 -4.38 -6.69
C TRP A 100 11.52 -3.65 -5.43
N PHE A 101 12.83 -3.66 -5.14
CA PHE A 101 13.38 -2.86 -4.05
C PHE A 101 13.20 -1.36 -4.29
N GLN A 102 13.32 -0.87 -5.53
CA GLN A 102 12.99 0.51 -5.90
C GLN A 102 11.54 0.87 -5.59
N LYS A 103 10.58 0.01 -5.98
CA LYS A 103 9.16 0.24 -5.69
C LYS A 103 8.89 0.25 -4.18
N SER A 104 9.42 -0.74 -3.46
CA SER A 104 9.28 -0.87 -2.01
C SER A 104 9.83 0.37 -1.28
N CYS A 105 11.05 0.80 -1.64
CA CYS A 105 11.68 2.00 -1.09
C CYS A 105 10.87 3.26 -1.38
N LYS A 106 10.41 3.45 -2.63
CA LYS A 106 9.57 4.59 -3.03
C LYS A 106 8.29 4.70 -2.20
N ASN A 107 7.76 3.56 -1.73
CA ASN A 107 6.57 3.49 -0.89
C ASN A 107 6.87 3.53 0.62
N GLY A 108 8.09 3.90 1.01
CA GLY A 108 8.47 4.17 2.39
C GLY A 108 8.93 2.95 3.20
N PHE A 109 9.15 1.80 2.58
CA PHE A 109 9.61 0.62 3.32
C PHE A 109 11.13 0.58 3.41
N SER A 110 11.64 0.81 4.62
CA SER A 110 13.08 0.98 4.90
C SER A 110 13.94 -0.21 4.45
N ASN A 111 13.44 -1.44 4.61
CA ASN A 111 14.15 -2.63 4.13
C ASN A 111 14.35 -2.59 2.61
N GLY A 112 13.36 -2.15 1.85
CA GLY A 112 13.48 -1.99 0.40
C GLY A 112 14.57 -0.98 0.01
N CYS A 113 14.68 0.13 0.74
CA CYS A 113 15.75 1.12 0.52
C CYS A 113 17.13 0.55 0.82
N LYS A 114 17.29 -0.08 1.98
CA LYS A 114 18.55 -0.71 2.40
C LYS A 114 19.03 -1.73 1.36
N MET A 115 18.15 -2.63 0.93
CA MET A 115 18.51 -3.65 -0.06
C MET A 115 18.81 -3.05 -1.43
N LEU A 116 18.15 -1.96 -1.83
CA LEU A 116 18.47 -1.26 -3.07
C LEU A 116 19.86 -0.63 -3.05
N GLU A 117 20.30 -0.12 -1.91
CA GLU A 117 21.65 0.41 -1.76
C GLU A 117 22.69 -0.71 -1.79
N GLU A 118 22.46 -1.78 -1.04
CA GLU A 118 23.36 -2.93 -0.97
C GLU A 118 23.53 -3.59 -2.34
N ILE A 119 22.44 -3.80 -3.08
CA ILE A 119 22.50 -4.48 -4.37
C ILE A 119 23.18 -3.64 -5.44
N LYS A 120 23.28 -2.30 -5.28
CA LYS A 120 23.90 -1.37 -6.24
C LYS A 120 25.39 -1.17 -6.01
N ARG A 121 25.90 -1.52 -4.83
CA ARG A 121 27.34 -1.58 -4.55
C ARG A 121 27.96 -2.73 -5.33
#